data_AF-A0AA37WEQ6-F1
#
_entry.id   AF-A0AA37WEQ6-F1
#
_cell.length_a   1.000
_cell.length_b   1.000
_cell.length_c   1.000
_cell.angle_alpha   90.00
_cell.angle_beta   90.00
_cell.angle_gamma   90.00
#
_symmetry.space_group_name_H-M   'P 1'
#
loop_
_entity.id
_entity.type
_entity.pdbx_description
1 polymer ?
#
loop_
_entity_poly.entity_id
_entity_poly.type
_entity_poly.pdbx_seq_one_letter_code
_entity_poly.pdbx_strand_id
1 'polypeptide(L)' 'MYFEKVDNGEQIIVQRGKDKSYALTPIKAEDIYFNEEMVRKIKKSAKQAKDGQFIEISTSKEIKELLGL' A
#
# COMPACT_ATOMS: atom_id res chain seq x y z
N MET A 1 20.03 5.31 -18.53
CA MET A 1 20.77 4.06 -18.81
C MET A 1 20.28 2.82 -18.05
N TYR A 2 19.93 2.84 -16.75
CA TYR A 2 19.22 1.70 -16.11
C TYR A 2 17.73 1.95 -15.95
N PHE A 3 17.33 3.15 -15.53
CA PHE A 3 15.92 3.53 -15.42
C PHE A 3 15.20 3.46 -16.78
N GLU A 4 15.78 4.03 -17.85
CA GLU A 4 15.23 3.91 -19.22
C GLU A 4 15.02 2.46 -19.68
N LYS A 5 15.90 1.53 -19.27
CA LYS A 5 15.75 0.11 -19.59
C LYS A 5 14.55 -0.49 -18.87
N VAL A 6 14.40 -0.15 -17.60
CA VAL A 6 13.23 -0.53 -16.78
C VAL A 6 11.95 0.09 -17.34
N ASP A 7 11.99 1.34 -17.79
CA ASP A 7 10.86 2.03 -18.43
C ASP A 7 10.47 1.35 -19.76
N ASN A 8 11.45 0.81 -20.49
CA ASN A 8 11.26 0.01 -21.71
C ASN A 8 10.89 -1.47 -21.45
N GLY A 9 10.68 -1.85 -20.18
CA GLY A 9 10.23 -3.19 -19.79
C GLY A 9 11.34 -4.23 -19.58
N GLU A 10 12.62 -3.83 -19.59
CA GLU A 10 13.73 -4.72 -19.25
C GLU A 10 13.80 -4.97 -17.73
N GLN A 11 14.09 -6.21 -17.31
CA GLN A 11 14.29 -6.53 -15.91
C GLN A 11 15.74 -6.24 -15.48
N ILE A 12 15.91 -5.43 -14.43
CA ILE A 12 17.21 -5.13 -13.85
C ILE A 12 17.32 -5.76 -12.46
N ILE A 13 18.35 -6.59 -12.27
CA ILE A 13 18.71 -7.18 -10.98
C ILE A 13 20.01 -6.54 -10.47
N VAL A 14 19.96 -5.97 -9.27
CA VAL A 14 21.10 -5.36 -8.59
C VAL A 14 21.65 -6.36 -7.58
N GLN A 15 22.85 -6.89 -7.84
CA GLN A 15 23.56 -7.76 -6.90
C GLN A 15 24.36 -6.94 -5.88
N ARG A 16 24.28 -7.30 -4.60
CA ARG A 16 25.06 -6.71 -3.51
C ARG A 16 25.80 -7.81 -2.75
N GLY A 17 27.08 -8.00 -3.05
CA GLY A 17 27.87 -9.09 -2.48
C GLY A 17 27.44 -10.45 -3.06
N LYS A 18 27.78 -11.53 -2.36
CA LYS A 18 27.57 -12.90 -2.88
C LYS A 18 26.12 -13.37 -2.80
N ASP A 19 25.37 -12.90 -1.79
CA ASP A 19 24.09 -13.53 -1.41
C ASP A 19 22.89 -12.57 -1.36
N LYS A 20 23.03 -11.33 -1.85
CA LYS A 20 21.92 -10.36 -1.88
C LYS A 20 21.69 -9.87 -3.29
N SER A 21 20.44 -9.92 -3.73
CA SER A 21 19.99 -9.40 -5.01
C SER A 21 18.68 -8.65 -4.82
N TYR A 22 18.51 -7.58 -5.57
CA TYR A 22 17.32 -6.72 -5.55
C TYR A 22 16.81 -6.53 -6.98
N ALA A 23 15.51 -6.39 -7.17
CA ALA A 23 14.94 -5.98 -8.45
C ALA A 23 14.72 -4.47 -8.47
N LEU A 24 15.05 -3.81 -9.58
CA LEU A 24 14.66 -2.42 -9.82
C LEU A 24 13.33 -2.42 -10.58
N THR A 25 12.28 -1.97 -9.90
CA THR A 25 10.92 -1.89 -10.44
C THR A 25 10.49 -0.42 -10.46
N PRO A 26 9.93 0.11 -11.56
CA PRO A 26 9.45 1.48 -11.59
C PRO A 26 8.16 1.55 -10.77
N ILE A 27 8.00 2.62 -10.00
CA ILE A 27 6.76 2.89 -9.28
C ILE A 27 5.99 3.90 -10.12
N LYS A 28 4.82 3.50 -10.62
CA LYS A 28 3.92 4.35 -11.38
C LYS A 28 3.02 5.17 -10.45
N ALA A 29 2.39 6.21 -10.99
CA ALA A 29 1.48 7.05 -10.22
C ALA A 29 0.28 6.27 -9.66
N GLU A 30 -0.10 5.17 -10.31
CA GLU A 30 -1.19 4.30 -9.91
C GLU A 30 -0.74 3.19 -8.93
N ASP A 31 0.57 3.00 -8.75
CA ASP A 31 1.09 1.96 -7.88
C ASP A 31 0.95 2.35 -6.41
N ILE A 32 0.16 1.59 -5.66
CA ILE A 32 0.04 1.76 -4.21
C ILE A 32 0.99 0.78 -3.52
N TYR A 33 2.07 1.30 -2.96
CA TYR A 33 3.01 0.49 -2.18
C TYR A 33 2.52 0.33 -0.74
N PHE A 34 2.19 -0.90 -0.36
CA PHE A 34 1.85 -1.24 1.01
C PHE A 34 3.07 -1.80 1.73
N ASN A 35 3.52 -1.09 2.77
CA ASN A 35 4.46 -1.66 3.73
C ASN A 35 3.75 -2.73 4.59
N GLU A 36 4.53 -3.55 5.29
CA GLU A 36 3.97 -4.64 6.11
C GLU A 36 2.95 -4.16 7.14
N GLU A 37 3.19 -3.02 7.76
CA GLU A 37 2.31 -2.45 8.77
C GLU A 37 0.94 -2.06 8.16
N MET A 38 0.94 -1.45 6.98
CA MET A 38 -0.27 -1.09 6.24
C MET A 38 -1.06 -2.36 5.87
N VAL A 39 -0.39 -3.40 5.36
CA VAL A 39 -1.05 -4.67 5.05
C VAL A 39 -1.69 -5.27 6.30
N ARG A 40 -1.01 -5.23 7.46
CA ARG A 40 -1.57 -5.70 8.74
C ARG A 40 -2.81 -4.91 9.15
N LYS A 41 -2.77 -3.57 9.03
CA LYS A 41 -3.93 -2.70 9.33
C LYS A 41 -5.12 -3.00 8.44
N ILE A 42 -4.93 -3.13 7.12
CA ILE A 42 -6.00 -3.46 6.17
C ILE A 42 -6.65 -4.80 6.52
N LYS A 43 -5.84 -5.84 6.79
CA LYS A 43 -6.35 -7.16 7.19
C LYS A 43 -7.17 -7.07 8.49
N LYS A 44 -6.70 -6.29 9.46
CA LYS A 44 -7.43 -6.05 10.72
C LYS A 44 -8.77 -5.37 10.46
N SER A 45 -8.79 -4.27 9.69
CA SER A 45 -10.02 -3.54 9.37
C SER A 45 -11.02 -4.41 8.61
N ALA A 46 -10.56 -5.23 7.65
CA ALA A 46 -11.42 -6.15 6.91
C ALA A 46 -12.06 -7.20 7.83
N LYS A 47 -11.32 -7.69 8.83
CA LYS A 47 -11.86 -8.58 9.86
C LYS A 47 -12.89 -7.86 10.75
N GLN A 48 -12.58 -6.65 11.21
CA GLN A 48 -13.50 -5.85 12.02
C GLN A 48 -14.83 -5.63 11.30
N ALA A 49 -14.81 -5.29 10.01
CA ALA A 49 -16.02 -5.14 9.20
C ALA A 49 -16.84 -6.45 9.13
N LYS A 50 -16.19 -7.60 8.89
CA LYS A 50 -16.85 -8.92 8.90
C LYS A 50 -17.46 -9.28 10.25
N ASP A 51 -16.79 -8.89 11.33
CA ASP A 51 -17.21 -9.17 12.70
C ASP A 51 -18.22 -8.11 13.22
N GLY A 52 -18.69 -7.18 12.37
CA GLY A 52 -19.64 -6.13 12.76
C GLY A 52 -19.05 -5.00 13.62
N GLN A 53 -17.72 -4.93 13.74
CA GLN A 53 -16.99 -3.93 14.51
C GLN A 53 -16.70 -2.69 13.67
N PHE A 54 -17.75 -2.01 13.23
CA PHE A 54 -17.65 -0.76 12.48
C PHE A 54 -18.67 0.26 12.99
N ILE A 55 -18.42 1.53 12.68
CA ILE A 55 -19.39 2.62 12.89
C ILE A 55 -19.93 2.97 11.50
N GLU A 56 -21.25 2.90 11.34
CA GLU A 56 -21.92 3.34 10.12
C GLU A 56 -22.20 4.83 10.21
N ILE A 57 -21.83 5.56 9.17
CA ILE A 57 -22.12 6.99 9.04
C ILE A 57 -22.81 7.21 7.70
N SER A 58 -24.04 7.71 7.77
CA SER A 58 -24.91 8.01 6.63
C SER A 58 -25.04 9.51 6.37
N THR A 59 -24.68 10.36 7.33
CA THR A 59 -24.87 11.81 7.20
C THR A 59 -23.62 12.62 7.53
N SER A 60 -23.48 13.80 6.91
CA SER A 60 -22.40 14.74 7.24
C SER A 60 -22.45 15.23 8.69
N LYS A 61 -23.62 15.17 9.35
CA LYS A 61 -23.77 15.51 10.77
C LYS A 61 -23.12 14.45 11.66
N GLU A 62 -23.37 13.17 11.39
CA GLU A 62 -22.73 12.05 12.11
C GLU A 62 -21.21 12.06 11.98
N ILE A 63 -20.67 12.47 10.82
CA ILE A 63 -19.22 12.65 10.64
C ILE A 63 -18.69 13.73 11.60
N LYS A 64 -19.37 14.88 11.70
CA LYS A 64 -18.95 15.97 12.60
C LYS A 64 -19.00 15.53 14.06
N GLU A 65 -20.05 14.83 14.46
CA GLU A 65 -20.19 14.28 15.82
C GLU A 65 -19.10 13.26 16.14
N LEU A 66 -18.76 12.36 15.21
CA LEU A 66 -17.66 11.40 15.40
C LEU A 66 -16.31 12.09 15.56
N LEU A 67 -16.06 13.15 14.76
CA LEU A 67 -14.79 13.86 14.74
C LEU A 67 -14.67 14.96 15.81
N GLY A 68 -15.76 15.27 16.52
CA GLY A 68 -15.79 16.35 17.52
C GLY A 68 -15.64 17.75 16.91
N LEU A 69 -16.18 17.96 15.70
CA LEU A 69 -16.08 19.20 14.91
C LEU A 69 -17.34 20.07 14.95
#